data_AF-A0A1L7WMB0-F1
#
_entry.id   AF-A0A1L7WMB0-F1
#
_cell.length_a   1.000
_cell.length_b   1.000
_cell.length_c   1.000
_cell.angle_alpha   90.00
_cell.angle_beta   90.00
_cell.angle_gamma   90.00
#
_symmetry.space_group_name_H-M   'P 1'
#
loop_
_entity.id
_entity.type
_entity.pdbx_description
1 polymer ?
#
loop_
_entity_poly.entity_id
_entity_poly.type
_entity_poly.pdbx_seq_one_letter_code
_entity_poly.pdbx_strand_id
1 'polypeptide(L)'
;MVSRESDEWAIIRPDSMSEESWVTDGIGVPRDSGAWVLETGTDHVVGQVWGRDFQEDDDSFGQIITYFTPIVDIFDDICETTKANRISLYLGGDGNEQGNDAF
;
A
#
# COMPACT_ATOMS: atom_id res chain seq x y z
N MET A 1 -14.50 -27.50 -1.78
CA MET A 1 -14.48 -26.15 -1.19
C MET A 1 -13.97 -25.23 -2.28
N VAL A 2 -14.81 -24.32 -2.79
CA VAL A 2 -14.39 -23.39 -3.86
C VAL A 2 -13.58 -22.30 -3.17
N SER A 3 -12.28 -22.22 -3.47
CA SER A 3 -11.44 -21.11 -3.05
C SER A 3 -12.03 -19.85 -3.67
N ARG A 4 -12.54 -18.94 -2.86
CA ARG A 4 -12.78 -17.56 -3.30
C ARG A 4 -11.43 -16.89 -3.22
N GLU A 5 -10.59 -17.13 -4.22
CA GLU A 5 -9.40 -16.32 -4.43
C GLU A 5 -9.94 -14.99 -4.93
N SER A 6 -9.96 -13.99 -4.07
CA SER A 6 -9.99 -12.62 -4.56
C SER A 6 -8.57 -12.29 -4.99
N ASP A 7 -8.44 -11.79 -6.22
CA ASP A 7 -7.20 -11.20 -6.72
C ASP A 7 -7.00 -9.85 -6.01
N GLU A 8 -6.66 -9.90 -4.73
CA GLU A 8 -6.45 -8.71 -3.91
C GLU A 8 -5.13 -8.02 -4.28
N TRP A 9 -5.09 -6.73 -4.02
CA TRP A 9 -3.90 -5.93 -4.19
C TRP A 9 -2.84 -6.27 -3.13
N ALA A 10 -1.72 -6.79 -3.61
CA ALA A 10 -0.65 -7.33 -2.78
C ALA A 10 0.72 -6.89 -3.27
N ILE A 11 1.65 -6.75 -2.33
CA ILE A 11 3.08 -6.55 -2.58
C ILE A 11 3.79 -7.86 -2.22
N ILE A 12 4.48 -8.42 -3.21
CA ILE A 12 5.28 -9.64 -3.05
C ILE A 12 6.76 -9.30 -3.01
N ARG A 13 7.54 -10.13 -2.30
CA ARG A 13 9.00 -10.01 -2.25
C ARG A 13 9.59 -10.00 -3.67
N PRO A 14 10.45 -9.03 -4.02
CA PRO A 14 11.17 -9.08 -5.29
C PRO A 14 12.24 -10.18 -5.27
N ASP A 15 12.46 -10.86 -6.39
CA ASP A 15 13.46 -11.94 -6.52
C ASP A 15 14.89 -11.51 -6.16
N SER A 16 15.17 -10.20 -6.22
CA SER A 16 16.46 -9.62 -5.86
C SER A 16 16.71 -9.49 -4.36
N MET A 17 15.70 -9.71 -3.51
CA MET A 17 15.79 -9.55 -2.07
C MET A 17 15.75 -10.92 -1.38
N SER A 18 16.61 -11.10 -0.36
CA SER A 18 16.55 -12.31 0.46
C SER A 18 15.27 -12.35 1.29
N GLU A 19 14.85 -13.55 1.64
CA GLU A 19 13.72 -13.75 2.56
C GLU A 19 13.92 -13.06 3.89
N GLU A 20 15.10 -13.22 4.49
CA GLU A 20 15.46 -12.59 5.76
C GLU A 20 15.31 -11.07 5.70
N SER A 21 15.85 -10.44 4.65
CA SER A 21 15.74 -8.99 4.47
C SER A 21 14.30 -8.54 4.23
N TRP A 22 13.49 -9.32 3.49
CA TRP A 22 12.07 -9.02 3.32
C TRP A 22 11.30 -9.12 4.64
N VAL A 23 11.65 -10.10 5.48
CA VAL A 23 11.00 -10.29 6.77
C VAL A 23 11.28 -9.13 7.71
N THR A 24 12.55 -8.69 7.78
CA THR A 24 13.03 -7.68 8.75
C THR A 24 12.84 -6.24 8.28
N ASP A 25 13.01 -5.98 6.98
CA ASP A 25 13.11 -4.63 6.41
C ASP A 25 12.24 -4.44 5.15
N GLY A 26 11.47 -5.44 4.75
CA GLY A 26 10.53 -5.36 3.64
C GLY A 26 9.34 -4.44 3.92
N ILE A 27 8.56 -4.13 2.88
CA ILE A 27 7.36 -3.29 3.02
C ILE A 27 6.35 -4.02 3.90
N GLY A 28 5.75 -3.33 4.86
CA GLY A 28 4.70 -3.87 5.72
C GLY A 28 5.21 -4.45 7.03
N VAL A 29 6.51 -4.32 7.34
CA VAL A 29 7.06 -4.65 8.66
C VAL A 29 6.30 -3.95 9.80
N PRO A 30 6.36 -4.49 11.03
CA PRO A 30 5.70 -3.84 12.16
C PRO A 30 6.05 -2.35 12.22
N ARG A 31 5.00 -1.52 12.26
CA ARG A 31 4.99 -0.03 12.20
C ARG A 31 4.74 0.60 10.83
N ASP A 32 4.69 -0.17 9.76
CA ASP A 32 4.35 0.36 8.42
C ASP A 32 2.84 0.54 8.19
N SER A 33 1.99 0.13 9.14
CA SER A 33 0.54 0.34 9.02
C SER A 33 0.22 1.83 8.80
N GLY A 34 -0.52 2.12 7.73
CA GLY A 34 -0.86 3.48 7.32
C GLY A 34 0.17 4.15 6.41
N ALA A 35 1.32 3.52 6.13
CA ALA A 35 2.31 4.06 5.20
C ALA A 35 1.80 4.06 3.75
N TRP A 36 2.26 5.03 2.97
CA TRP A 36 1.98 5.11 1.54
C TRP A 36 2.81 4.09 0.76
N VAL A 37 2.17 3.47 -0.22
CA VAL A 37 2.83 2.71 -1.28
C VAL A 37 3.03 3.67 -2.45
N LEU A 38 4.27 3.82 -2.89
CA LEU A 38 4.64 4.72 -3.98
C LEU A 38 5.08 3.93 -5.20
N GLU A 39 4.69 4.38 -6.40
CA GLU A 39 5.24 3.88 -7.64
C GLU A 39 6.69 4.39 -7.81
N THR A 40 7.60 3.46 -8.11
CA THR A 40 9.00 3.82 -8.32
C THR A 40 9.16 4.65 -9.60
N GLY A 41 9.70 5.86 -9.45
CA GLY A 41 10.08 6.75 -10.56
C GLY A 41 9.12 7.91 -10.81
N THR A 42 7.87 7.81 -10.36
CA THR A 42 6.89 8.91 -10.40
C THR A 42 6.60 9.48 -9.01
N ASP A 43 6.90 8.73 -7.95
CA ASP A 43 6.51 9.03 -6.57
C ASP A 43 5.00 9.19 -6.39
N HIS A 44 4.21 8.65 -7.33
CA HIS A 44 2.76 8.65 -7.25
C HIS A 44 2.29 7.67 -6.17
N VAL A 45 1.28 8.08 -5.39
CA VAL A 45 0.67 7.22 -4.38
C VAL A 45 -0.21 6.19 -5.05
N VAL A 46 0.09 4.92 -4.83
CA VAL A 46 -0.67 3.78 -5.36
C VAL A 46 -1.67 3.26 -4.33
N GLY A 47 -1.38 3.41 -3.04
CA GLY A 47 -2.28 2.97 -1.98
C GLY A 47 -1.67 3.04 -0.58
N GLN A 48 -2.32 2.41 0.38
CA GLN A 48 -1.94 2.45 1.79
C GLN A 48 -1.79 1.05 2.38
N VAL A 49 -0.66 0.78 3.03
CA VAL A 49 -0.38 -0.50 3.71
C VAL A 49 -1.26 -0.63 4.94
N TRP A 50 -1.87 -1.80 5.14
CA TRP A 50 -2.67 -2.07 6.34
C TRP A 50 -2.29 -3.38 7.04
N GLY A 51 -1.59 -4.30 6.37
CA GLY A 51 -1.19 -5.57 6.98
C GLY A 51 -0.18 -6.35 6.15
N ARG A 52 0.24 -7.49 6.70
CA ARG A 52 1.04 -8.50 6.02
C ARG A 52 0.76 -9.85 6.64
N ASP A 53 1.05 -10.90 5.90
CA ASP A 53 1.07 -12.24 6.45
C ASP A 53 2.15 -12.39 7.52
N PHE A 54 1.85 -13.27 8.47
CA PHE A 54 2.75 -13.67 9.53
C PHE A 54 2.91 -15.18 9.48
N GLN A 55 4.15 -15.65 9.35
CA GLN A 55 4.46 -17.07 9.40
C GLN A 55 5.30 -17.32 10.65
N GLU A 56 4.76 -18.17 11.54
CA GLU A 56 5.30 -18.42 12.88
C GLU A 56 6.10 -19.74 12.97
N ASP A 57 6.02 -20.60 11.93
CA ASP A 57 6.56 -21.97 11.95
C ASP A 57 7.92 -22.14 11.25
N ASP A 58 8.71 -23.04 11.84
CA ASP A 58 10.16 -23.30 11.73
C ASP A 58 10.82 -23.26 10.33
N ASP A 59 12.03 -22.67 10.32
CA ASP A 59 13.14 -22.81 9.36
C ASP A 59 12.91 -22.43 7.88
N SER A 60 11.75 -21.87 7.53
CA SER A 60 11.54 -21.27 6.21
C SER A 60 10.66 -20.04 6.34
N PHE A 61 11.18 -18.87 5.97
CA PHE A 61 10.38 -17.67 5.93
C PHE A 61 9.52 -17.79 4.66
N GLY A 62 8.31 -18.33 4.71
CA GLY A 62 7.54 -18.54 3.47
C GLY A 62 7.25 -17.24 2.70
N GLN A 63 6.41 -17.33 1.67
CA GLN A 63 6.10 -16.17 0.83
C GLN A 63 5.25 -15.16 1.61
N ILE A 64 5.90 -14.28 2.38
CA ILE A 64 5.21 -13.23 3.12
C ILE A 64 4.66 -12.22 2.13
N ILE A 65 3.35 -12.04 2.18
CA ILE A 65 2.61 -11.08 1.36
C ILE A 65 2.30 -9.85 2.20
N THR A 66 2.47 -8.66 1.62
CA THR A 66 2.05 -7.40 2.22
C THR A 66 0.79 -6.90 1.54
N TYR A 67 -0.20 -6.51 2.35
CA TYR A 67 -1.51 -6.08 1.89
C TYR A 67 -1.64 -4.55 1.96
N PHE A 68 -2.25 -4.00 0.92
CA PHE A 68 -2.54 -2.57 0.84
C PHE A 68 -3.92 -2.35 0.23
N THR A 69 -4.48 -1.16 0.46
CA THR A 69 -5.71 -0.72 -0.21
C THR A 69 -5.32 0.29 -1.29
N PRO A 70 -5.75 0.10 -2.56
CA PRO A 70 -5.54 1.06 -3.62
C PRO A 70 -6.05 2.46 -3.25
N ILE A 71 -5.33 3.49 -3.68
CA ILE A 71 -5.72 4.87 -3.38
C ILE A 71 -7.09 5.24 -3.97
N VAL A 72 -7.43 4.64 -5.12
CA VAL A 72 -8.72 4.82 -5.80
C VAL A 72 -9.87 4.31 -4.94
N ASP A 73 -9.72 3.13 -4.33
CA ASP A 73 -10.75 2.55 -3.48
C ASP A 73 -10.94 3.40 -2.21
N ILE A 74 -9.84 3.92 -1.64
CA ILE A 74 -9.90 4.84 -0.49
C ILE A 74 -10.66 6.13 -0.88
N PHE A 75 -10.42 6.68 -2.06
CA PHE A 75 -11.08 7.91 -2.52
C PHE A 75 -12.55 7.68 -2.80
N ASP A 76 -12.89 6.56 -3.45
CA ASP A 76 -14.26 6.17 -3.73
C ASP A 76 -15.02 5.96 -2.42
N ASP A 77 -14.47 5.22 -1.46
CA ASP A 77 -15.07 5.00 -0.14
C ASP A 77 -15.36 6.32 0.61
N ILE A 78 -14.41 7.26 0.59
CA ILE A 78 -14.62 8.58 1.21
C ILE A 78 -15.70 9.36 0.46
N CYS A 79 -15.67 9.39 -0.88
CA CYS A 79 -16.68 10.08 -1.68
C CYS A 79 -18.07 9.53 -1.41
N GLU A 80 -18.24 8.21 -1.41
CA GLU A 80 -19.51 7.53 -1.17
C GLU A 80 -20.02 7.76 0.26
N THR A 81 -19.12 7.67 1.25
CA THR A 81 -19.47 7.79 2.68
C THR A 81 -19.79 9.22 3.07
N THR A 82 -19.01 10.19 2.60
CA THR A 82 -19.10 11.59 3.05
C THR A 82 -19.88 12.49 2.10
N LYS A 83 -20.10 12.06 0.84
CA LYS A 83 -20.59 12.90 -0.27
C LYS A 83 -19.68 14.09 -0.56
N ALA A 84 -18.39 13.96 -0.27
CA ALA A 84 -17.40 14.95 -0.66
C ALA A 84 -17.39 15.11 -2.18
N ASN A 85 -17.48 16.36 -2.65
CA ASN A 85 -17.44 16.66 -4.09
C ASN A 85 -16.02 16.68 -4.65
N ARG A 86 -15.00 16.72 -3.77
CA ARG A 86 -13.58 16.74 -4.13
C ARG A 86 -12.75 16.20 -2.99
N ILE A 87 -11.81 15.32 -3.32
CA ILE A 87 -10.79 14.78 -2.43
C ILE A 87 -9.46 14.94 -3.16
N SER A 88 -8.42 15.28 -2.42
CA SER A 88 -7.06 15.37 -2.96
C SER A 88 -6.07 15.06 -1.86
N LEU A 89 -4.95 14.44 -2.21
CA LEU A 89 -3.82 14.34 -1.30
C LEU A 89 -3.28 15.75 -1.02
N TYR A 90 -3.01 16.03 0.25
CA TYR A 90 -2.36 17.27 0.63
C TYR A 90 -0.87 17.14 0.33
N LEU A 91 -0.46 17.69 -0.80
CA LEU A 91 0.95 17.94 -1.10
C LEU A 91 1.31 19.20 -0.30
N GLY A 92 2.03 19.03 0.81
CA GLY A 92 2.39 20.14 1.69
C GLY A 92 2.95 21.32 0.89
N GLY A 93 2.21 22.42 0.83
CA GLY A 93 2.66 23.62 0.16
C GLY A 93 3.62 24.38 1.08
N ASP A 94 4.87 24.53 0.66
CA ASP A 94 5.54 25.82 0.90
C ASP A 94 4.69 26.86 0.16
N GLY A 95 4.16 27.84 0.89
CA GLY A 95 3.12 28.75 0.42
C GLY A 95 3.49 29.52 -0.84
N ASN A 96 3.23 28.93 -2.00
CA ASN A 96 2.99 29.52 -3.32
C ASN A 96 3.11 28.39 -4.34
N GLU A 97 2.01 27.90 -4.88
CA GLU A 97 1.74 28.01 -6.31
C GLU A 97 0.41 27.36 -6.69
N GLN A 98 -0.16 27.90 -7.75
CA GLN A 98 -1.50 27.66 -8.25
C GLN A 98 -1.66 26.21 -8.71
N GLY A 99 -2.86 25.68 -8.48
CA GLY A 99 -3.19 24.31 -8.78
C GLY A 99 -2.89 23.91 -10.21
N ASN A 100 -2.38 22.70 -10.35
CA ASN A 100 -2.69 21.88 -11.50
C ASN A 100 -2.96 20.47 -10.96
N ASP A 101 -4.20 20.04 -11.15
CA ASP A 101 -4.64 18.69 -10.80
C ASP A 101 -3.85 17.70 -11.69
N ALA A 102 -3.21 16.72 -11.07
CA ALA A 102 -2.69 15.54 -11.74
C ALA A 102 -3.01 14.31 -10.86
N PHE A 103 -3.64 13.32 -11.49
CA PHE A 103 -3.77 11.96 -11.00
C PHE A 103 -2.46 11.21 -11.27
#